data_AF-J4CDA1-F1
#
_entry.id   AF-J4CDA1-F1
#
_cell.length_a   1.000
_cell.length_b   1.000
_cell.length_c   1.000
_cell.angle_alpha   90.00
_cell.angle_beta   90.00
_cell.angle_gamma   90.00
#
_symmetry.space_group_name_H-M   'P 1'
#
loop_
_entity.id
_entity.type
_entity.pdbx_description
1 polymer ?
#
loop_
_entity_poly.entity_id
_entity_poly.type
_entity_poly.pdbx_seq_one_letter_code
_entity_poly.pdbx_strand_id
1 'polypeptide(L)' 'MSHGASRYKKAHAKMRWKWKKKRTHRLQRKRRKMRQRSR' A
#
# COMPACT_ATOMS: atom_id res chain seq x y z
N MET A 1 -5.13 4.22 11.14
CA MET A 1 -4.63 4.57 9.78
C MET A 1 -5.25 5.91 9.33
N SER A 2 -4.82 7.00 9.95
CA SER A 2 -5.59 8.26 10.04
C SER A 2 -5.46 9.21 8.83
N HIS A 3 -5.59 8.76 7.59
CA HIS A 3 -5.64 9.67 6.42
C HIS A 3 -6.76 9.19 5.46
N GLY A 4 -8.03 9.35 5.83
CA GLY A 4 -9.18 8.84 5.05
C GLY A 4 -9.35 9.55 3.70
N ALA A 5 -9.28 10.88 3.68
CA ALA A 5 -9.56 11.71 2.49
C ALA A 5 -8.31 12.33 1.83
N SER A 6 -7.26 12.73 2.57
CA SER A 6 -6.09 13.46 2.01
C SER A 6 -5.10 12.63 1.16
N ARG A 7 -5.41 11.36 0.88
CA ARG A 7 -4.50 10.43 0.19
C ARG A 7 -4.20 10.80 -1.26
N TYR A 8 -5.14 11.45 -1.95
CA TYR A 8 -4.99 11.86 -3.34
C TYR A 8 -4.35 13.24 -3.53
N LYS A 9 -4.32 14.09 -2.49
CA LYS A 9 -3.84 15.48 -2.57
C LYS A 9 -2.35 15.51 -2.91
N LYS A 10 -1.98 15.98 -4.11
CA LYS A 10 -0.60 15.99 -4.64
C LYS A 10 0.18 17.29 -4.34
N ALA A 11 -0.14 17.96 -3.22
CA ALA A 11 0.55 19.21 -2.84
C ALA A 11 2.06 19.00 -2.64
N HIS A 12 2.47 17.85 -2.11
CA HIS A 12 3.83 17.36 -2.20
C HIS A 12 3.92 16.43 -3.42
N ALA A 13 4.99 16.52 -4.22
CA ALA A 13 5.26 15.73 -5.43
C ALA A 13 5.40 14.22 -5.14
N LYS A 14 4.30 13.61 -4.66
CA LYS A 14 4.23 12.24 -4.19
C LYS A 14 3.73 11.32 -5.30
N MET A 15 4.23 10.09 -5.29
CA MET A 15 3.77 9.04 -6.21
C MET A 15 2.25 8.88 -6.11
N ARG A 16 1.58 8.80 -7.27
CA ARG A 16 0.12 8.68 -7.36
C ARG A 16 -0.40 7.55 -6.46
N TRP A 17 -1.36 7.88 -5.60
CA TRP A 17 -1.92 6.96 -4.61
C TRP A 17 -2.36 5.60 -5.19
N LYS A 18 -2.98 5.59 -6.38
CA LYS A 18 -3.38 4.34 -7.08
C LYS A 18 -2.21 3.36 -7.24
N TRP A 19 -1.05 3.86 -7.66
CA TRP A 19 0.15 3.05 -7.85
C TRP A 19 0.77 2.63 -6.50
N LYS A 20 0.77 3.52 -5.51
CA LYS A 20 1.18 3.20 -4.14
C LYS A 20 0.33 2.07 -3.55
N LYS A 21 -1.00 2.17 -3.67
CA LYS A 21 -1.97 1.16 -3.22
C LYS A 21 -1.74 -0.19 -3.90
N LYS A 22 -1.54 -0.21 -5.23
CA LYS A 22 -1.23 -1.44 -5.98
C LYS A 22 0.07 -2.08 -5.49
N ARG A 23 1.12 -1.28 -5.27
CA ARG A 23 2.43 -1.75 -4.77
C ARG A 23 2.31 -2.37 -3.37
N THR A 24 1.64 -1.70 -2.43
CA THR A 24 1.51 -2.19 -1.05
C THR A 24 0.67 -3.46 -0.96
N HIS A 25 -0.41 -3.60 -1.73
CA HIS A 25 -1.21 -4.83 -1.75
C HIS A 25 -0.42 -6.04 -2.26
N ARG A 26 0.41 -5.88 -3.31
CA ARG A 26 1.28 -6.97 -3.81
C ARG A 26 2.25 -7.44 -2.73
N LEU A 27 2.89 -6.50 -2.03
CA LEU A 27 3.81 -6.81 -0.93
C LEU A 27 3.10 -7.53 0.22
N GLN A 28 1.90 -7.06 0.59
CA GLN A 28 1.11 -7.67 1.66
C GLN A 28 0.69 -9.12 1.32
N ARG A 29 0.29 -9.38 0.05
CA ARG A 29 0.00 -10.75 -0.42
C ARG A 29 1.24 -11.65 -0.34
N LYS A 30 2.42 -11.18 -0.75
CA LYS A 30 3.68 -11.94 -0.66
C LYS A 30 4.01 -12.27 0.79
N ARG A 31 3.93 -11.29 1.70
CA ARG A 31 4.13 -11.49 3.14
C ARG A 31 3.13 -12.49 3.75
N ARG A 32 1.86 -12.45 3.33
CA ARG A 32 0.83 -13.39 3.77
C ARG A 32 1.16 -14.83 3.35
N LYS A 33 1.54 -15.03 2.08
CA LYS A 33 1.96 -16.35 1.58
C LYS A 33 3.18 -16.88 2.33
N MET A 34 4.20 -16.04 2.56
CA MET A 34 5.37 -16.42 3.35
C MET A 34 4.99 -16.84 4.76
N ARG A 35 4.17 -16.04 5.46
CA ARG A 35 3.70 -16.37 6.82
C ARG A 35 2.91 -17.67 6.88
N GLN A 36 2.14 -17.99 5.83
CA GLN A 36 1.42 -19.26 5.77
C GLN A 36 2.35 -20.46 5.59
N ARG A 37 3.52 -20.29 4.95
CA ARG A 37 4.52 -21.36 4.80
C ARG A 37 5.38 -21.56 6.04
N SER A 38 5.53 -20.51 6.85
CA SER A 38 6.28 -20.54 8.11
C SER A 38 5.42 -20.95 9.31
N ARG A 39 4.10 -21.08 9.12
CA ARG A 39 3.16 -21.69 10.07
C ARG A 39 2.98 -23.13 9.68
#